data_AF-A0A0N1F9S6-F1
#
_entry.id   AF-A0A0N1F9S6-F1
#
_cell.length_a   1.000
_cell.length_b   1.000
_cell.length_c   1.000
_cell.angle_alpha   90.00
_cell.angle_beta   90.00
_cell.angle_gamma   90.00
#
_symmetry.space_group_name_H-M   'P 1'
#
loop_
_entity.id
_entity.type
_entity.pdbx_description
1 polymer ?
#
loop_
_entity_poly.entity_id
_entity_poly.type
_entity_poly.pdbx_seq_one_letter_code
_entity_poly.pdbx_strand_id
1 'polypeptide(L)'
;MQIEWHYIAPGKPQQNGFVESFNGRLRDECLKETLFTSLSHARQILADWQEDYNTVRPHSQLNGRTLEQVARQGSRGRLRAAPVANSP
;
A
#
# COMPACT_ATOMS: atom_id res chain seq x y z
N MET A 1 -20.02 4.83 10.39
CA MET A 1 -18.59 4.47 10.41
C MET A 1 -17.81 5.75 10.64
N GLN A 2 -17.21 5.93 11.81
CA GLN A 2 -16.32 7.07 12.12
C GLN A 2 -14.91 6.67 11.66
N ILE A 3 -14.19 7.53 10.95
CA ILE A 3 -12.80 7.31 10.54
C ILE A 3 -11.94 8.29 11.35
N GLU A 4 -11.07 7.75 12.20
CA GLU A 4 -10.14 8.54 13.01
C GLU A 4 -8.89 8.90 12.19
N TRP A 5 -8.39 10.12 12.40
CA TRP A 5 -7.14 10.58 11.77
C TRP A 5 -5.94 10.13 12.58
N HIS A 6 -5.01 9.44 11.94
CA HIS A 6 -3.74 9.03 12.54
C HIS A 6 -2.58 9.76 11.85
N TYR A 7 -1.97 10.70 12.56
CA TYR A 7 -0.77 11.40 12.12
C TYR A 7 0.48 10.61 12.47
N ILE A 8 1.55 10.81 11.70
CA ILE A 8 2.89 10.34 12.07
C ILE A 8 3.34 11.04 13.36
N ALA A 9 4.13 10.34 14.18
CA ALA A 9 4.69 10.94 15.37
C ALA A 9 5.75 12.00 14.98
N PRO A 10 5.81 13.13 15.70
CA PRO A 10 6.84 14.13 15.49
C PRO A 10 8.24 13.50 15.54
N GLY A 11 9.08 13.82 14.55
CA GLY A 11 10.45 13.30 14.48
C GLY A 11 10.61 11.85 14.04
N LYS A 12 9.54 11.16 13.58
CA LYS A 12 9.60 9.77 13.07
C LYS A 12 9.21 9.67 11.59
N PRO A 13 10.01 10.23 10.65
CA PRO A 13 9.68 10.21 9.22
C PRO A 13 9.55 8.79 8.65
N GLN A 14 10.22 7.80 9.24
CA GLN A 14 10.16 6.40 8.81
C GLN A 14 8.77 5.78 8.92
N GLN A 15 7.85 6.36 9.72
CA GLN A 15 6.47 5.88 9.81
C GLN A 15 5.69 6.04 8.48
N ASN A 16 6.14 6.93 7.59
CA ASN A 16 5.55 7.12 6.27
C ASN A 16 6.21 6.27 5.17
N GLY A 17 7.26 5.51 5.49
CA GLY A 17 8.13 4.88 4.49
C GLY A 17 7.42 3.91 3.54
N PHE A 18 6.36 3.24 4.00
CA PHE A 18 5.54 2.38 3.13
C PHE A 18 4.80 3.18 2.06
N VAL A 19 4.11 4.26 2.46
CA VAL A 19 3.34 5.11 1.55
C VAL A 19 4.29 5.81 0.56
N GLU A 20 5.46 6.24 1.03
CA GLU A 20 6.50 6.84 0.19
C GLU A 20 7.03 5.84 -0.85
N SER A 21 7.32 4.61 -0.43
CA SER A 21 7.78 3.55 -1.33
C SER A 21 6.73 3.18 -2.38
N PHE A 22 5.46 3.11 -1.99
CA PHE A 22 4.33 2.88 -2.89
C PHE A 22 4.21 4.01 -3.93
N ASN A 23 4.16 5.27 -3.47
CA ASN A 23 4.02 6.43 -4.35
C ASN A 23 5.22 6.58 -5.29
N GLY A 24 6.44 6.27 -4.81
CA GLY A 24 7.64 6.24 -5.64
C GLY A 24 7.52 5.24 -6.79
N ARG A 25 7.13 3.99 -6.50
CA ARG A 25 6.93 2.95 -7.52
C ARG A 25 5.84 3.31 -8.52
N LEU A 26 4.68 3.80 -8.05
CA LEU A 26 3.61 4.23 -8.95
C LEU A 26 4.10 5.30 -9.93
N ARG A 27 4.84 6.29 -9.43
CA ARG A 27 5.40 7.35 -10.26
C ARG A 27 6.39 6.79 -11.29
N ASP A 28 7.35 6.01 -10.82
CA ASP A 28 8.50 5.62 -11.63
C ASP A 28 8.18 4.47 -12.60
N GLU A 29 7.24 3.58 -12.26
CA GLU A 29 6.89 2.41 -13.08
C GLU A 29 5.64 2.61 -13.94
N CYS A 30 4.70 3.48 -13.55
CA CYS A 30 3.44 3.68 -14.28
C CYS A 30 3.36 5.07 -14.90
N LEU A 31 3.43 6.11 -14.07
CA LEU A 31 3.11 7.48 -14.51
C LEU A 31 4.20 8.07 -15.43
N LYS A 32 5.46 7.72 -15.19
CA LYS A 32 6.59 8.24 -15.98
C LYS A 32 6.73 7.54 -17.34
N GLU A 33 6.37 6.25 -17.40
CA GLU A 33 6.53 5.41 -18.58
C GLU A 33 5.35 5.52 -19.56
N THR A 34 4.23 6.12 -19.14
CA THR A 34 2.99 6.16 -19.93
C THR A 34 2.60 7.57 -20.34
N LEU A 35 2.46 7.81 -21.65
CA LEU A 35 1.79 9.01 -22.14
C LEU A 35 0.27 8.80 -22.15
N PHE A 36 -0.45 9.57 -21.34
CA PHE A 36 -1.91 9.50 -21.29
C PHE A 36 -2.54 10.29 -22.42
N THR A 37 -3.44 9.64 -23.16
CA THR A 37 -4.16 10.24 -24.29
C THR A 37 -5.53 10.79 -23.90
N SER A 38 -6.07 10.34 -22.76
CA SER A 38 -7.34 10.81 -22.19
C SER A 38 -7.44 10.42 -20.72
N LEU A 39 -8.40 11.02 -19.99
CA LEU A 39 -8.69 10.62 -18.61
C LEU A 39 -9.17 9.16 -18.50
N SER A 40 -9.97 8.71 -19.47
CA SER A 40 -10.44 7.32 -19.53
C SER A 40 -9.28 6.35 -19.69
N HIS A 41 -8.32 6.68 -20.56
CA HIS A 41 -7.10 5.88 -20.73
C HIS A 41 -6.26 5.86 -19.45
N ALA A 42 -6.06 7.00 -18.79
CA ALA A 42 -5.34 7.06 -17.52
C ALA A 42 -5.99 6.20 -16.42
N ARG A 43 -7.33 6.23 -16.32
CA ARG A 43 -8.06 5.39 -15.37
C ARG A 43 -7.86 3.91 -15.62
N GLN A 44 -7.88 3.47 -16.87
CA GLN A 44 -7.65 2.07 -17.22
C GLN A 44 -6.24 1.64 -16.84
N ILE A 45 -5.22 2.40 -17.26
CA ILE A 45 -3.81 2.08 -16.97
C ILE A 45 -3.56 2.01 -15.45
N LEU A 46 -4.14 2.94 -14.68
CA LEU A 46 -4.02 2.92 -13.22
C LEU A 46 -4.70 1.71 -12.59
N ALA A 47 -5.86 1.29 -13.11
CA ALA A 47 -6.55 0.10 -12.63
C ALA A 47 -5.73 -1.17 -12.91
N ASP A 48 -5.19 -1.29 -14.12
CA ASP A 48 -4.36 -2.42 -14.53
C ASP A 48 -3.08 -2.49 -13.68
N TRP A 49 -2.43 -1.35 -13.45
CA TRP A 49 -1.25 -1.27 -12.60
C TRP A 49 -1.56 -1.63 -11.14
N GLN A 50 -2.70 -1.17 -10.61
CA GLN A 50 -3.15 -1.52 -9.26
C GLN A 50 -3.40 -3.03 -9.14
N GLU A 51 -3.99 -3.67 -10.15
CA GLU A 51 -4.22 -5.11 -10.17
C GLU A 51 -2.89 -5.88 -10.17
N ASP A 52 -1.95 -5.51 -11.05
CA ASP A 52 -0.61 -6.11 -11.11
C ASP A 52 0.14 -5.97 -9.77
N TYR A 53 0.17 -4.77 -9.20
CA TYR A 53 0.84 -4.48 -7.94
C TYR A 53 0.29 -5.34 -6.79
N ASN A 54 -1.03 -5.54 -6.73
CA ASN A 54 -1.67 -6.27 -5.63
C ASN A 54 -1.61 -7.79 -5.77
N THR A 55 -1.67 -8.31 -6.99
CA THR A 55 -1.91 -9.74 -7.26
C THR A 55 -0.68 -10.49 -7.75
N VAL A 56 0.23 -9.82 -8.47
CA VAL A 56 1.38 -10.45 -9.14
C VAL A 56 2.68 -10.19 -8.40
N ARG A 57 2.87 -8.99 -7.84
CA ARG A 57 4.19 -8.59 -7.30
C ARG A 57 4.48 -9.19 -5.92
N PRO A 58 5.57 -9.98 -5.77
CA PRO A 58 6.01 -10.44 -4.47
C PRO A 58 6.72 -9.29 -3.72
N HIS A 59 6.28 -9.01 -2.48
CA HIS A 59 6.88 -7.96 -1.66
C HIS A 59 7.86 -8.57 -0.65
N SER A 60 9.10 -8.10 -0.63
CA SER A 60 10.14 -8.57 0.30
C SER A 60 9.73 -8.42 1.76
N GLN A 61 9.06 -7.32 2.12
CA GLN A 61 8.49 -7.10 3.45
C GLN A 61 7.39 -8.11 3.82
N LEU A 62 6.78 -8.77 2.85
CA LEU A 62 5.74 -9.79 3.04
C LEU A 62 6.27 -11.22 2.90
N ASN A 63 7.59 -11.40 3.01
CA ASN A 63 8.28 -12.67 2.78
C ASN A 63 8.06 -13.20 1.34
N GLY A 64 8.07 -12.31 0.35
CA GLY A 64 7.89 -12.67 -1.06
C GLY A 64 6.45 -13.01 -1.45
N ARG A 65 5.47 -12.70 -0.60
CA ARG A 65 4.04 -12.82 -0.91
C ARG A 65 3.49 -11.56 -1.56
N THR A 66 2.42 -11.71 -2.33
CA THR A 66 1.65 -10.60 -2.90
C THR A 66 0.69 -10.04 -1.85
N LEU A 67 0.24 -8.78 -2.01
CA LEU A 67 -0.70 -8.17 -1.08
C LEU A 67 -2.02 -8.94 -1.01
N GLU A 68 -2.50 -9.45 -2.15
CA GLU A 68 -3.70 -10.27 -2.19
C GLU A 68 -3.55 -11.57 -1.38
N GLN A 69 -2.40 -12.25 -1.47
CA GLN A 69 -2.14 -13.45 -0.67
C GLN A 69 -2.18 -13.15 0.84
N VAL A 70 -1.65 -12.00 1.26
CA VAL A 70 -1.71 -11.58 2.66
C VAL A 70 -3.14 -11.20 3.07
N ALA A 71 -3.89 -10.50 2.23
CA ALA A 71 -5.28 -10.14 2.49
C ALA A 71 -6.18 -11.37 2.65
N ARG A 72 -6.01 -12.39 1.78
CA ARG A 72 -6.71 -13.68 1.85
C ARG A 72 -6.36 -14.49 3.10
N GLN A 73 -5.19 -14.27 3.71
CA GLN A 73 -4.78 -14.90 4.97
C GLN A 73 -5.27 -14.11 6.20
N GLY A 74 -5.30 -12.78 6.11
CA GLY A 74 -5.72 -11.87 7.18
C GLY A 74 -7.21 -11.96 7.55
N SER A 75 -8.05 -12.48 6.66
CA SER A 75 -9.48 -12.75 6.93
C SER A 75 -9.71 -13.89 7.94
N ARG A 76 -8.68 -14.66 8.30
CA ARG A 76 -8.73 -15.68 9.39
C ARG A 76 -8.23 -15.19 10.75
N GLY A 77 -7.67 -13.99 10.87
CA GLY A 77 -6.87 -13.59 12.03
C GLY A 77 -7.24 -12.27 12.73
N ARG A 78 -8.31 -11.57 12.34
CA ARG A 78 -8.68 -10.29 12.97
C ARG A 78 -9.54 -10.49 14.22
N LEU A 79 -8.98 -11.15 15.23
CA LEU A 79 -9.40 -11.03 16.63
C LEU A 79 -8.16 -11.12 17.53
N ARG A 80 -7.47 -9.99 17.70
CA ARG A 80 -6.81 -9.53 18.93
C ARG A 80 -5.98 -8.29 18.59
N ALA A 81 -6.59 -7.13 18.75
CA ALA A 81 -5.84 -5.92 19.01
C ALA A 81 -5.09 -6.16 20.33
N ALA A 82 -3.76 -6.30 20.26
CA ALA A 82 -2.93 -6.21 21.45
C ALA A 82 -2.86 -4.72 21.87
N PRO A 83 -3.04 -4.40 23.16
CA PRO A 83 -2.92 -3.03 23.62
C PRO A 83 -1.47 -2.60 23.46
N VAL A 84 -1.25 -1.45 22.82
CA VAL A 84 0.04 -0.78 22.84
C VAL A 84 0.29 -0.33 24.29
N ALA A 85 1.09 -1.11 25.01
CA ALA A 85 1.63 -0.70 26.28
C ALA A 85 2.62 0.44 26.02
N ASN A 86 2.21 1.66 26.35
CA ASN A 86 3.15 2.74 26.62
C ASN A 86 3.92 2.39 27.90
N SER A 87 5.24 2.51 27.84
CA SER A 87 6.14 2.54 29.00
C SER A 87 7.36 3.40 28.61
N PRO A 88 7.98 4.05 29.60
CA PRO A 88 8.23 5.50 29.66
C PRO A 88 9.27 6.06 28.70
#